data_AF-A0A7Y6IXR5-F1
#
_entry.id   AF-A0A7Y6IXR5-F1
#
_cell.length_a   1.000
_cell.length_b   1.000
_cell.length_c   1.000
_cell.angle_alpha   90.00
_cell.angle_beta   90.00
_cell.angle_gamma   90.00
#
_symmetry.space_group_name_H-M   'P 1'
#
loop_
_entity.id
_entity.type
_entity.pdbx_description
1 polymer ?
#
loop_
_entity_poly.entity_id
_entity_poly.type
_entity_poly.pdbx_seq_one_letter_code
_entity_poly.pdbx_strand_id
1 'polypeptide(L)' 'IGGLVQIPCIERNAVASIKAITAARIALRGDGRHFVALDKAIRTMKATGRDMLDKYKETSRGGLAVNVIEC' A
#
# COMPACT_ATOMS: atom_id res chain seq x y z
N ILE A 1 -16.98 -2.12 -1.12
CA ILE A 1 -17.89 -3.18 -0.60
C ILE A 1 -18.74 -3.64 -1.79
N GLY A 2 -18.71 -4.93 -2.13
CA GLY A 2 -19.19 -5.46 -3.41
C GLY A 2 -18.10 -5.64 -4.49
N GLY A 3 -16.85 -5.85 -4.09
CA GLY A 3 -15.69 -5.94 -5.00
C GLY A 3 -15.21 -4.60 -5.56
N LEU A 4 -16.10 -3.61 -5.72
CA LEU A 4 -15.81 -2.30 -6.33
C LEU A 4 -14.63 -1.55 -5.70
N VAL A 5 -13.86 -0.87 -6.57
CA VAL A 5 -12.73 0.02 -6.21
C VAL A 5 -13.26 1.35 -5.66
N GLN A 6 -13.95 1.29 -4.54
CA GLN A 6 -14.56 2.45 -3.88
C GLN A 6 -14.05 2.53 -2.44
N ILE A 7 -14.58 1.69 -1.55
CA ILE A 7 -14.19 1.62 -0.15
C ILE A 7 -13.40 0.32 0.09
N PRO A 8 -12.16 0.36 0.64
CA PRO A 8 -11.48 1.52 1.19
C PRO A 8 -10.48 2.22 0.22
N CYS A 9 -10.64 2.01 -1.08
CA CYS A 9 -9.65 2.41 -2.09
C CYS A 9 -9.53 3.93 -2.23
N ILE A 10 -10.63 4.66 -2.21
CA ILE A 10 -10.67 6.11 -2.41
C ILE A 10 -9.99 6.81 -1.24
N GLU A 11 -10.37 6.49 0.00
CA GLU A 11 -9.77 7.09 1.18
C GLU A 11 -8.28 6.71 1.34
N ARG A 12 -7.89 5.48 0.95
CA ARG A 12 -6.48 5.07 0.94
C ARG A 12 -5.64 5.92 -0.02
N ASN A 13 -6.15 6.23 -1.22
CA ASN A 13 -5.46 7.10 -2.16
C ASN A 13 -5.35 8.53 -1.63
N ALA A 14 -6.42 9.09 -1.05
CA ALA A 14 -6.38 10.42 -0.45
C ALA A 14 -5.33 10.52 0.67
N VAL A 15 -5.31 9.55 1.59
CA VAL A 15 -4.33 9.50 2.69
C VAL A 15 -2.91 9.27 2.16
N ALA A 16 -2.72 8.43 1.15
CA ALA A 16 -1.41 8.18 0.56
C ALA A 16 -0.81 9.43 -0.10
N SER A 17 -1.62 10.22 -0.81
CA SER A 17 -1.20 11.50 -1.39
C SER A 17 -0.68 12.48 -0.33
N ILE A 18 -1.38 12.59 0.80
CA ILE A 18 -0.96 13.44 1.92
C ILE A 18 0.33 12.92 2.56
N LYS A 19 0.46 11.59 2.71
CA LYS A 19 1.69 10.96 3.22
C LYS A 19 2.88 11.20 2.31
N ALA A 20 2.71 11.13 0.99
CA ALA A 20 3.78 11.40 0.03
C ALA A 20 4.31 12.83 0.14
N ILE A 21 3.41 13.83 0.19
CA ILE A 21 3.78 15.23 0.37
C ILE A 21 4.51 15.44 1.70
N THR A 22 4.00 14.82 2.78
CA THR A 22 4.61 14.92 4.11
C THR A 22 5.99 14.27 4.15
N ALA A 23 6.15 13.08 3.55
CA ALA A 23 7.42 12.38 3.47
C ALA A 23 8.46 13.20 2.69
N ALA A 24 8.07 13.80 1.55
CA ALA A 24 8.95 14.68 0.79
C ALA A 24 9.39 15.91 1.61
N ARG A 25 8.48 16.51 2.38
CA ARG A 25 8.82 17.62 3.28
C ARG A 25 9.79 17.18 4.38
N ILE A 26 9.60 16.01 4.99
CA ILE A 26 10.52 15.47 6.00
C ILE A 26 11.91 15.23 5.39
N ALA A 27 11.98 14.68 4.19
CA ALA A 27 13.25 14.42 3.52
C ALA A 27 13.99 15.71 3.11
N LEU A 28 13.28 16.70 2.57
CA LEU A 28 13.87 17.95 2.07
C LEU A 28 14.18 18.96 3.18
N ARG A 29 13.39 19.00 4.26
CA ARG A 29 13.54 19.97 5.36
C ARG A 29 14.19 19.37 6.60
N GLY A 30 14.40 18.06 6.63
CA GLY A 30 15.08 17.36 7.72
C GLY A 30 16.60 17.42 7.61
N ASP A 31 17.26 16.90 8.64
CA ASP A 31 18.72 16.81 8.74
C ASP A 31 19.28 15.48 8.17
N GLY A 32 18.44 14.70 7.49
CA GLY A 32 18.80 13.39 6.95
C GLY A 32 18.89 12.27 7.99
N ARG A 33 18.72 12.54 9.29
CA ARG A 33 18.76 11.49 10.34
C ARG A 33 17.45 10.73 10.46
N HIS A 34 16.34 11.33 10.03
CA HIS A 34 15.03 10.68 9.95
C HIS A 34 14.94 9.75 8.73
N PHE A 35 15.82 8.74 8.70
CA PHE A 35 16.01 7.86 7.55
C PHE A 35 16.08 6.40 7.97
N VAL A 36 15.42 5.55 7.19
CA VAL A 36 15.59 4.10 7.22
C VAL A 36 15.94 3.68 5.81
N ALA A 37 16.95 2.82 5.66
CA ALA A 37 17.38 2.33 4.36
C ALA A 37 16.21 1.72 3.57
N LEU A 38 16.07 2.15 2.31
CA LEU A 38 14.99 1.70 1.42
C LEU A 38 14.95 0.17 1.29
N ASP A 39 16.12 -0.47 1.15
CA ASP A 39 16.23 -1.92 1.08
C ASP A 39 15.68 -2.63 2.32
N LYS A 40 15.84 -2.02 3.50
CA LYS A 40 15.26 -2.55 4.75
C LYS A 40 13.74 -2.48 4.68
N ALA A 41 13.18 -1.35 4.24
CA ALA A 41 11.74 -1.21 4.06
C ALA A 41 11.17 -2.20 3.03
N ILE A 42 11.84 -2.41 1.90
CA ILE A 42 11.43 -3.37 0.85
C ILE A 42 11.48 -4.81 1.38
N ARG A 43 12.55 -5.18 2.11
CA ARG A 43 12.66 -6.51 2.72
C ARG A 43 11.52 -6.76 3.72
N THR A 44 11.20 -5.76 4.55
CA THR A 44 10.07 -5.84 5.48
C THR A 44 8.75 -5.98 4.72
N MET A 45 8.50 -5.15 3.70
CA MET A 45 7.29 -5.23 2.87
C MET A 45 7.11 -6.63 2.26
N LYS A 46 8.20 -7.25 1.76
CA LYS A 46 8.18 -8.61 1.22
C LYS A 46 7.94 -9.68 2.29
N ALA A 47 8.48 -9.51 3.49
CA ALA A 47 8.25 -10.44 4.61
C ALA A 47 6.79 -10.36 5.07
N THR A 48 6.31 -9.15 5.39
CA THR A 48 4.92 -8.90 5.76
C THR A 48 3.95 -9.40 4.69
N GLY A 49 4.26 -9.17 3.41
CA GLY A 49 3.46 -9.67 2.30
C GLY A 49 3.37 -11.20 2.25
N ARG A 50 4.43 -11.91 2.62
CA ARG A 50 4.42 -13.39 2.73
C ARG A 50 3.59 -13.85 3.92
N ASP A 51 3.72 -13.18 5.05
CA ASP A 51 3.07 -13.54 6.33
C ASP A 51 1.57 -13.17 6.37
N MET A 52 1.08 -12.32 5.46
CA MET A 52 -0.36 -12.05 5.35
C MET A 52 -1.14 -13.35 5.09
N LEU A 53 -2.27 -13.51 5.77
CA LEU A 53 -3.20 -14.60 5.47
C LEU A 53 -3.70 -14.50 4.03
N ASP A 54 -3.88 -15.65 3.37
CA ASP A 54 -4.24 -15.67 1.94
C ASP A 54 -5.58 -15.00 1.64
N LYS A 55 -6.54 -15.05 2.58
CA LYS A 55 -7.81 -14.30 2.52
C LYS A 55 -7.66 -12.77 2.49
N TYR A 56 -6.49 -12.24 2.82
CA TYR A 56 -6.18 -10.80 2.78
C TYR A 56 -5.25 -10.43 1.61
N LYS A 57 -4.76 -11.43 0.86
CA LYS A 57 -3.93 -11.25 -0.34
C LYS A 57 -4.76 -11.12 -1.62
N GLU A 58 -6.09 -11.09 -1.54
CA GLU A 58 -7.01 -11.09 -2.68
C GLU A 58 -6.65 -10.05 -3.75
N THR A 59 -6.31 -8.83 -3.35
CA THR A 59 -5.89 -7.76 -4.28
C THR A 59 -4.58 -8.07 -5.00
N SER A 60 -3.64 -8.76 -4.36
CA SER A 60 -2.36 -9.17 -4.96
C SER A 60 -2.47 -10.35 -5.93
N ARG A 61 -3.61 -11.06 -5.92
CA ARG A 61 -3.93 -12.19 -6.81
C ARG A 61 -4.88 -11.80 -7.96
N GLY A 62 -5.04 -10.52 -8.24
CA GLY A 62 -5.92 -10.00 -9.29
C GLY A 62 -7.33 -9.59 -8.81
N GLY A 63 -7.61 -9.69 -7.51
CA GLY A 63 -8.91 -9.35 -6.92
C GLY A 63 -9.13 -7.85 -6.65
N LEU A 64 -8.83 -6.98 -7.60
CA LEU A 64 -9.49 -5.66 -7.62
C LEU A 64 -10.85 -5.88 -8.31
N ALA A 65 -11.90 -6.04 -7.52
CA ALA A 65 -13.27 -6.25 -8.03
C ALA A 65 -13.41 -7.46 -8.96
N VAL A 66 -13.31 -8.69 -8.43
CA VAL A 66 -13.87 -9.85 -9.13
C VAL A 66 -15.40 -9.72 -9.16
N ASN A 67 -15.88 -8.95 -10.14
CA ASN A 67 -17.10 -9.27 -10.88
C ASN A 67 -16.68 -10.06 -12.13
N VAL A 68 -15.82 -11.06 -11.94
CA VAL A 68 -15.48 -12.02 -13.00
C VAL A 68 -16.67 -12.96 -13.08
N ILE A 69 -17.54 -12.72 -14.06
CA ILE A 69 -18.19 -13.83 -14.75
C ILE A 69 -17.02 -14.58 -15.40
N GLU A 70 -16.68 -15.75 -14.87
CA GLU A 70 -15.92 -16.72 -15.65
C GLU A 70 -16.78 -17.05 -16.88
N CYS A 71 -16.31 -16.62 -18.05
CA CYS A 71 -16.68 -17.24 -19.32
C CYS A 71 -15.42 -17.94 -19.85
#